data_AF-A0A840WZ32-F1
#
_entry.id   AF-A0A840WZ32-F1
#
_cell.length_a   1.000
_cell.length_b   1.000
_cell.length_c   1.000
_cell.angle_alpha   90.00
_cell.angle_beta   90.00
_cell.angle_gamma   90.00
#
_symmetry.space_group_name_H-M   'P 1'
#
loop_
_entity.id
_entity.type
_entity.pdbx_description
1 polymer ?
#
loop_
_entity_poly.entity_id
_entity_poly.type
_entity_poly.pdbx_seq_one_letter_code
_entity_poly.pdbx_strand_id
1 'polypeptide(L)'
;MFDSAGPEGKVRGTPQQVIEKYQSLARDAQLSSDRVAAENFLQHAEHYVRMLAEANAQLEAQNAARREQQEREAEARAAEAAKRGEDETAAPAEEARTEAASDLVDTPEEQQQPKRPRQRSRRNGPKKVEAEGADEQPAAQPAAE
;
A
#
# COMPACT_ATOMS: atom_id res chain seq x y z
N MET A 1 -11.18 -7.34 10.25
CA MET A 1 -10.12 -8.12 10.92
C MET A 1 -10.44 -9.58 10.65
N PHE A 2 -9.58 -10.31 9.95
CA PHE A 2 -9.82 -11.71 9.63
C PHE A 2 -9.36 -12.59 10.79
N ASP A 3 -10.11 -13.65 11.06
CA ASP A 3 -9.85 -14.67 12.07
C ASP A 3 -9.72 -15.99 11.32
N SER A 4 -8.50 -16.52 11.20
CA SER A 4 -8.31 -17.84 10.61
C SER A 4 -8.18 -18.90 11.69
N ALA A 5 -9.05 -19.91 11.59
CA ALA A 5 -9.08 -21.06 12.48
C ALA A 5 -8.14 -22.14 11.94
N GLY A 6 -6.83 -21.92 12.11
CA GLY A 6 -5.84 -22.98 11.88
C GLY A 6 -5.71 -23.93 13.07
N PRO A 7 -5.07 -25.10 12.86
CA PRO A 7 -4.82 -26.07 13.93
C PRO A 7 -3.98 -25.49 15.09
N GLU A 8 -3.20 -24.44 14.82
CA GLU A 8 -2.38 -23.69 15.79
C GLU A 8 -3.14 -22.55 16.52
N GLY A 9 -4.47 -22.50 16.40
CA GLY A 9 -5.32 -21.48 17.01
C GLY A 9 -5.61 -20.26 16.11
N LYS A 10 -6.48 -19.37 16.59
CA LYS A 10 -7.02 -18.22 15.83
C LYS A 10 -5.89 -17.27 15.39
N VAL A 11 -5.51 -17.30 14.13
CA VAL A 11 -4.62 -16.28 13.55
C VAL A 11 -5.49 -15.08 13.23
N ARG A 12 -5.36 -14.05 14.06
CA ARG A 12 -6.03 -12.77 13.85
C ARG A 12 -5.09 -11.82 13.14
N GLY A 13 -5.49 -11.29 11.99
CA GLY A 13 -4.63 -10.37 11.23
C GLY A 13 -5.21 -9.92 9.91
N THR A 14 -4.38 -9.23 9.12
CA THR A 14 -4.64 -9.02 7.69
C THR A 14 -4.42 -10.34 6.94
N PRO A 15 -5.08 -10.57 5.78
CA PRO A 15 -4.90 -11.79 5.00
C PRO A 15 -3.44 -12.07 4.61
N GLN A 16 -2.60 -11.04 4.51
CA GLN A 16 -1.16 -11.19 4.27
C GLN A 16 -0.43 -11.82 5.47
N GLN A 17 -0.72 -11.38 6.70
CA GLN A 17 -0.07 -11.87 7.92
C GLN A 17 -0.41 -13.35 8.20
N VAL A 18 -1.70 -13.64 8.27
CA VAL A 18 -2.33 -14.63 7.39
C VAL A 18 -1.44 -15.72 6.76
N ILE A 19 -1.22 -15.48 5.47
CA ILE A 19 -0.43 -16.26 4.53
C ILE A 19 1.00 -16.46 5.04
N GLU A 20 1.67 -15.41 5.49
CA GLU A 20 3.07 -15.48 5.95
C GLU A 20 3.24 -16.47 7.10
N LYS A 21 2.31 -16.47 8.07
CA LYS A 21 2.33 -17.41 9.19
C LYS A 21 2.21 -18.85 8.71
N TYR A 22 1.22 -19.16 7.86
CA TYR A 22 1.03 -20.52 7.37
C TYR A 22 2.16 -20.99 6.45
N GLN A 23 2.74 -20.10 5.65
CA GLN A 23 3.92 -20.45 4.86
C GLN A 23 5.15 -20.75 5.73
N SER A 24 5.32 -20.04 6.86
CA SER A 24 6.37 -20.37 7.84
C SER A 24 6.13 -21.75 8.45
N LEU A 25 4.91 -21.99 8.97
CA LEU A 25 4.55 -23.28 9.58
C LEU A 25 4.67 -24.45 8.61
N ALA A 26 4.28 -24.25 7.34
CA ALA A 26 4.47 -25.25 6.30
C ALA A 26 5.95 -25.59 6.08
N ARG A 27 6.83 -24.57 6.04
CA ARG A 27 8.29 -24.77 5.92
C ARG A 27 8.85 -25.51 7.13
N ASP A 28 8.40 -25.16 8.34
CA ASP A 28 8.85 -25.82 9.56
C ASP A 28 8.40 -27.29 9.61
N ALA A 29 7.17 -27.58 9.19
CA ALA A 29 6.65 -28.95 9.06
C ALA A 29 7.38 -29.77 7.98
N GLN A 30 7.78 -29.14 6.88
CA GLN A 30 8.61 -29.78 5.86
C GLN A 30 9.99 -30.17 6.41
N LEU A 31 10.62 -29.28 7.19
CA LEU A 31 11.92 -29.53 7.82
C LEU A 31 11.85 -30.62 8.90
N SER A 32 10.74 -30.74 9.61
CA SER A 32 10.50 -31.81 10.58
C SER A 32 10.01 -33.12 9.95
N SER A 33 9.86 -33.18 8.61
CA SER A 33 9.31 -34.32 7.87
C SER A 33 7.85 -34.69 8.22
N ASP A 34 7.08 -33.77 8.80
CA ASP A 34 5.64 -33.95 9.02
C ASP A 34 4.85 -33.51 7.78
N ARG A 35 4.64 -34.48 6.87
CA ARG A 35 3.96 -34.22 5.58
C ARG A 35 2.49 -33.85 5.76
N VAL A 36 1.80 -34.43 6.74
CA VAL A 36 0.36 -34.19 6.95
C VAL A 36 0.16 -32.76 7.45
N ALA A 37 0.98 -32.31 8.40
CA ALA A 37 0.95 -30.92 8.86
C ALA A 37 1.33 -29.95 7.73
N ALA A 38 2.37 -30.28 6.94
CA ALA A 38 2.78 -29.43 5.81
C ALA A 38 1.64 -29.21 4.80
N GLU A 39 0.95 -30.27 4.38
CA GLU A 39 -0.21 -30.15 3.47
C GLU A 39 -1.34 -29.35 4.10
N ASN A 40 -1.64 -29.58 5.38
CA ASN A 40 -2.67 -28.83 6.08
C ASN A 40 -2.36 -27.33 6.09
N PHE A 41 -1.12 -26.94 6.42
CA PHE A 41 -0.70 -25.53 6.44
C PHE A 41 -0.69 -24.92 5.04
N LEU A 42 -0.28 -25.68 4.02
CA LEU A 42 -0.29 -25.21 2.63
C LEU A 42 -1.73 -24.94 2.14
N GLN A 43 -2.69 -25.81 2.47
CA GLN A 43 -4.10 -25.57 2.13
C GLN A 43 -4.61 -24.26 2.75
N HIS A 44 -4.25 -23.99 4.01
CA HIS A 44 -4.60 -22.74 4.66
C HIS A 44 -3.94 -21.54 3.96
N ALA A 45 -2.65 -21.63 3.64
CA ALA A 45 -1.95 -20.57 2.91
C ALA A 45 -2.63 -20.29 1.56
N GLU A 46 -2.94 -21.32 0.78
CA GLU A 46 -3.63 -21.19 -0.50
C GLU A 46 -5.01 -20.54 -0.36
N HIS A 47 -5.78 -20.91 0.67
CA HIS A 47 -7.09 -20.33 0.92
C HIS A 47 -7.00 -18.81 1.11
N TYR A 48 -6.07 -18.33 1.94
CA TYR A 48 -5.89 -16.91 2.16
C TYR A 48 -5.29 -16.19 0.95
N VAL A 49 -4.44 -16.85 0.16
CA VAL A 49 -3.94 -16.29 -1.11
C VAL A 49 -5.10 -16.05 -2.08
N ARG A 50 -6.01 -17.01 -2.26
CA ARG A 50 -7.18 -16.85 -3.14
C ARG A 50 -8.08 -15.70 -2.68
N MET A 51 -8.41 -15.66 -1.39
CA MET A 51 -9.23 -14.59 -0.82
C MET A 51 -8.58 -13.20 -0.98
N LEU A 52 -7.26 -13.11 -0.80
CA LEU A 52 -6.52 -11.87 -1.01
C LEU A 52 -6.52 -11.46 -2.49
N ALA A 53 -6.34 -12.41 -3.40
CA ALA A 53 -6.39 -12.16 -4.84
C ALA A 53 -7.77 -11.64 -5.27
N GLU A 54 -8.86 -12.23 -4.76
CA GLU A 54 -10.23 -11.75 -5.01
C GLU A 54 -10.43 -10.31 -4.51
N ALA A 55 -9.98 -10.01 -3.28
CA ALA A 55 -10.07 -8.66 -2.73
C ALA A 55 -9.27 -7.63 -3.55
N ASN A 56 -8.07 -8.00 -4.00
CA ASN A 56 -7.23 -7.14 -4.85
C ASN A 56 -7.88 -6.93 -6.23
N ALA A 57 -8.39 -7.99 -6.85
CA ALA A 57 -9.06 -7.90 -8.14
C ALA A 57 -10.31 -7.00 -8.07
N GLN A 58 -11.09 -7.09 -6.99
CA GLN A 58 -12.26 -6.23 -6.79
C GLN A 58 -11.88 -4.76 -6.62
N LEU A 59 -10.79 -4.47 -5.89
CA LEU A 59 -10.28 -3.11 -5.74
C LEU A 59 -9.76 -2.56 -7.08
N GLU A 60 -9.06 -3.40 -7.85
CA GLU A 60 -8.56 -3.04 -9.18
C GLU A 60 -9.69 -2.74 -10.15
N ALA A 61 -10.73 -3.59 -10.19
CA ALA A 61 -11.92 -3.37 -11.01
C ALA A 61 -12.63 -2.04 -10.65
N GLN A 62 -12.75 -1.73 -9.36
CA GLN A 62 -13.34 -0.46 -8.92
C GLN A 62 -12.49 0.74 -9.35
N ASN A 63 -11.16 0.64 -9.23
CA ASN A 63 -10.25 1.69 -9.65
C ASN A 63 -10.28 1.90 -11.18
N ALA A 64 -10.35 0.82 -11.96
CA ALA A 64 -10.47 0.88 -13.41
C ALA A 64 -11.77 1.55 -13.84
N ALA A 65 -12.92 1.15 -13.26
CA ALA A 65 -14.21 1.78 -13.55
C ALA A 65 -14.22 3.28 -13.21
N ARG A 66 -13.59 3.66 -12.09
CA ARG A 66 -13.48 5.08 -11.70
C ARG A 66 -12.62 5.89 -12.69
N ARG A 67 -11.54 5.31 -13.21
CA ARG A 67 -10.70 5.96 -14.23
C ARG A 67 -11.44 6.14 -15.53
N GLU A 68 -12.14 5.09 -15.99
CA GLU A 68 -12.93 5.16 -17.21
C GLU A 68 -14.03 6.24 -17.13
N GLN A 69 -14.69 6.37 -15.98
CA GLN A 69 -15.67 7.45 -15.77
C GLN A 69 -15.03 8.83 -15.85
N GLN A 70 -13.85 9.02 -15.25
CA GLN A 70 -13.13 10.29 -15.31
C GLN A 70 -12.67 10.63 -16.74
N GLU A 71 -12.22 9.63 -17.49
CA GLU A 71 -11.82 9.80 -18.89
C GLU A 71 -13.02 10.18 -19.76
N ARG A 72 -14.16 9.51 -19.60
CA ARG A 72 -15.40 9.86 -20.33
C ARG A 72 -15.91 11.26 -19.99
N GLU A 73 -15.84 11.66 -18.71
CA GLU A 73 -16.26 12.99 -18.28
C GLU A 73 -15.30 14.08 -18.81
N ALA A 74 -13.99 13.81 -18.80
CA ALA A 74 -13.00 14.69 -19.39
C ALA A 74 -13.18 14.85 -20.90
N GLU A 75 -13.45 13.75 -21.62
CA GLU A 75 -13.72 13.77 -23.06
C GLU A 75 -15.03 14.52 -23.38
N ALA A 76 -16.10 14.29 -22.62
CA ALA A 76 -17.36 15.00 -22.80
C ALA A 76 -17.18 16.52 -22.59
N ARG A 77 -16.43 16.92 -21.55
CA ARG A 77 -16.13 18.33 -21.29
C ARG A 77 -15.23 18.94 -22.38
N ALA A 78 -14.26 18.18 -22.89
CA ALA A 78 -13.42 18.62 -24.01
C ALA A 78 -14.23 18.79 -25.30
N ALA A 79 -15.17 17.89 -25.58
CA ALA A 79 -16.07 17.98 -26.73
C ALA A 79 -17.05 19.16 -26.62
N GLU A 80 -17.57 19.46 -25.43
CA GLU A 80 -18.41 20.64 -25.19
C GLU A 80 -17.61 21.94 -25.38
N ALA A 81 -16.38 22.00 -24.84
CA ALA A 81 -15.49 23.14 -25.02
C ALA A 81 -15.10 23.35 -26.49
N ALA A 82 -14.85 22.27 -27.22
CA ALA A 82 -14.60 22.32 -28.66
C ALA A 82 -15.79 22.94 -29.39
N LYS A 83 -17.00 22.37 -29.25
CA LYS A 83 -18.23 22.86 -29.89
C LYS A 83 -18.53 24.34 -29.61
N ARG A 84 -18.27 24.80 -28.38
CA ARG A 84 -18.47 26.21 -28.02
C ARG A 84 -17.45 27.15 -28.71
N GLY A 85 -16.22 26.68 -28.92
CA GLY A 85 -15.21 27.42 -29.69
C GLY A 85 -15.50 27.50 -31.20
N GLU A 86 -16.27 26.55 -31.75
CA GLU A 86 -16.68 26.56 -33.17
C GLU A 86 -17.80 27.58 -33.44
N ASP A 87 -18.66 27.86 -32.46
CA ASP A 87 -19.75 28.85 -32.57
C ASP A 87 -19.22 30.30 -32.52
N GLU A 88 -18.15 30.56 -31.75
CA GLU A 88 -17.48 31.87 -31.70
C GLU A 88 -16.56 32.16 -32.91
N THR A 89 -16.27 31.17 -33.77
CA THR A 89 -15.43 31.36 -34.97
C THR A 89 -16.22 31.50 -36.28
N ALA A 90 -17.55 31.50 -36.23
CA ALA A 90 -18.45 31.70 -37.37
C ALA A 90 -18.98 33.15 -37.53
N ALA A 91 -18.41 34.13 -36.84
CA ALA A 91 -18.61 35.55 -37.14
C ALA A 91 -17.67 35.98 -38.29
N PRO A 92 -18.16 36.66 -39.34
CA PRO A 92 -17.37 36.93 -40.53
C PRO A 92 -16.18 37.84 -40.21
N ALA A 93 -15.02 37.47 -40.77
CA ALA A 93 -13.82 38.28 -40.80
C ALA A 93 -14.12 39.62 -41.50
N GLU A 94 -14.07 40.70 -40.73
CA GLU A 94 -13.88 42.07 -41.22
C GLU A 94 -12.64 42.64 -40.53
N GLU A 95 -11.89 43.39 -41.34
CA GLU A 95 -10.50 43.75 -41.19
C GLU A 95 -10.16 44.53 -39.91
N ALA A 96 -9.06 44.15 -39.26
CA ALA A 96 -8.25 45.10 -38.49
C ALA A 96 -6.80 44.63 -38.45
N ARG A 97 -6.11 44.86 -39.58
CA ARG A 97 -4.65 44.84 -39.65
C ARG A 97 -4.16 46.21 -39.19
N THR A 98 -3.55 46.31 -38.01
CA THR A 98 -2.44 47.25 -37.72
C THR A 98 -1.97 47.12 -36.27
N GLU A 99 -0.66 46.86 -36.13
CA GLU A 99 0.24 47.48 -35.14
C GLU A 99 0.05 47.02 -33.67
N ALA A 100 1.06 46.57 -32.92
CA ALA A 100 2.48 46.82 -32.98
C ALA A 100 3.24 45.67 -32.30
N ALA A 101 4.46 45.48 -32.78
CA ALA A 101 5.48 44.67 -32.13
C ALA A 101 5.88 45.25 -30.75
N SER A 102 6.50 44.38 -29.96
CA SER A 102 7.39 44.67 -28.84
C SER A 102 6.73 44.95 -27.49
N ASP A 103 6.70 43.92 -26.65
CA ASP A 103 7.07 43.97 -25.23
C ASP A 103 7.21 42.50 -24.75
N LEU A 104 8.24 41.78 -25.18
CA LEU A 104 9.52 41.68 -24.47
C LEU A 104 9.33 41.40 -22.97
N VAL A 105 9.26 40.12 -22.65
CA VAL A 105 9.87 39.44 -21.48
C VAL A 105 10.07 40.31 -20.24
N ASP A 106 9.25 40.09 -19.20
CA ASP A 106 9.76 40.05 -17.82
C ASP A 106 8.81 39.23 -16.94
N THR A 107 9.09 37.92 -16.80
CA THR A 107 8.52 37.10 -15.73
C THR A 107 9.61 36.94 -14.67
N PRO A 108 9.52 37.59 -13.50
CA PRO A 108 10.39 37.24 -12.39
C PRO A 108 9.94 35.88 -11.85
N GLU A 109 10.65 34.86 -12.34
CA GLU A 109 11.02 33.60 -11.71
C GLU A 109 10.52 33.42 -10.26
N GLU A 110 9.37 32.74 -10.11
CA GLU A 110 8.87 32.31 -8.80
C GLU A 110 9.76 31.17 -8.30
N GLN A 111 10.60 31.54 -7.34
CA GLN A 111 11.63 30.73 -6.71
C GLN A 111 11.01 29.53 -5.99
N GLN A 112 10.96 28.39 -6.67
CA GLN A 112 10.59 27.10 -6.11
C GLN A 112 11.57 26.69 -5.01
N GLN A 113 11.16 26.79 -3.75
CA GLN A 113 11.87 26.15 -2.64
C GLN A 113 11.43 24.68 -2.52
N PRO A 114 12.32 23.69 -2.74
CA PRO A 114 12.01 22.32 -2.41
C PRO A 114 12.05 22.13 -0.88
N LYS A 115 10.87 21.92 -0.28
CA LYS A 115 10.75 21.49 1.11
C LYS A 115 11.40 20.12 1.27
N ARG A 116 12.62 20.10 1.83
CA ARG A 116 13.31 18.86 2.23
C ARG A 116 12.46 18.09 3.24
N PRO A 117 12.26 16.76 3.08
CA PRO A 117 11.55 15.97 4.06
C PRO A 117 12.33 15.93 5.37
N ARG A 118 11.63 16.20 6.49
CA ARG A 118 12.18 16.18 7.84
C ARG A 118 12.72 14.80 8.15
N GLN A 119 14.04 14.68 8.23
CA GLN A 119 14.71 13.48 8.70
C GLN A 119 14.38 13.32 10.19
N ARG A 120 13.38 12.49 10.47
CA ARG A 120 13.02 12.09 11.84
C ARG A 120 14.16 11.19 12.33
N SER A 121 15.15 11.80 12.97
CA SER A 121 16.20 11.12 13.72
C SER A 121 15.53 10.18 14.72
N ARG A 122 15.44 8.91 14.32
CA ARG A 122 15.12 7.84 15.24
C ARG A 122 16.43 7.41 15.87
N ARG A 123 16.32 7.16 17.17
CA ARG A 123 17.12 6.21 17.94
C ARG A 123 18.27 6.87 18.72
N ASN A 124 17.87 7.39 19.89
CA ASN A 124 18.70 7.41 21.09
C ASN A 124 19.55 6.13 21.18
N GLY A 125 20.86 6.32 21.26
CA GLY A 125 21.81 5.35 21.79
C GLY A 125 21.72 5.23 23.33
N PRO A 126 22.54 4.36 23.93
CA PRO A 126 22.14 3.42 24.98
C PRO A 126 22.13 4.05 26.38
N LYS A 127 21.17 3.64 27.23
CA LYS A 127 21.35 3.72 28.69
C LYS A 127 21.63 2.33 29.24
N LYS A 128 22.93 2.11 29.43
CA LYS A 128 23.57 1.22 30.38
C LYS A 128 22.98 1.45 31.78
N VAL A 129 22.42 0.41 32.38
CA VAL A 129 22.35 0.24 33.84
C VAL A 129 22.88 -1.16 34.12
N GLU A 130 24.14 -1.20 34.54
CA GLU A 130 24.78 -2.34 35.18
C GLU A 130 24.38 -2.38 36.66
N ALA A 131 24.52 -3.58 37.24
CA ALA A 131 24.58 -3.91 38.68
C ALA A 131 23.22 -3.83 39.42
N GLU A 132 22.77 -4.80 40.21
CA GLU A 132 23.33 -6.00 40.89
C GLU A 132 22.06 -6.83 41.25
N GLY A 133 22.02 -8.15 41.17
CA GLY A 133 22.73 -9.08 42.04
C GLY A 133 21.69 -9.92 42.82
N ALA A 134 22.06 -11.19 43.08
CA ALA A 134 21.33 -12.22 43.84
C ALA A 134 20.15 -12.93 43.13
N ASP A 135 19.91 -14.22 43.27
CA ASP A 135 20.69 -15.41 43.64
C ASP A 135 19.72 -16.61 43.36
N GLU A 136 20.22 -17.83 43.39
CA GLU A 136 19.43 -19.09 43.50
C GLU A 136 18.66 -19.66 42.29
N GLN A 137 19.37 -20.47 41.50
CA GLN A 137 18.99 -21.88 41.25
C GLN A 137 19.90 -22.77 42.12
N PRO A 138 19.67 -24.09 42.30
CA PRO A 138 18.46 -24.91 42.13
C PRO A 138 18.16 -25.75 43.40
N ALA A 139 16.93 -26.27 43.55
CA ALA A 139 16.68 -27.36 44.50
C ALA A 139 15.86 -28.47 43.83
N ALA A 140 16.53 -29.60 43.68
CA ALA A 140 15.97 -30.86 43.25
C ALA A 140 15.53 -31.71 44.46
N GLN A 141 14.49 -32.52 44.25
CA GLN A 141 14.12 -33.77 44.97
C GLN A 141 13.37 -33.65 46.32
N PRO A 142 12.66 -34.71 46.81
CA PRO A 142 12.62 -36.12 46.37
C PRO A 142 11.21 -36.77 46.25
N ALA A 143 11.23 -38.04 45.85
CA ALA A 143 10.13 -39.00 45.83
C ALA A 143 9.64 -39.43 47.24
N ALA A 144 8.33 -39.63 47.36
CA ALA A 144 7.55 -40.50 48.27
C ALA A 144 6.07 -40.29 47.88
N GLU A 145 5.16 -41.24 47.74
CA GLU A 145 4.96 -42.61 48.22
C GLU A 145 4.11 -43.37 47.18
#